data_AF-A0A3D9V026-F1
#
_entry.id   AF-A0A3D9V026-F1
#
_cell.length_a   1.000
_cell.length_b   1.000
_cell.length_c   1.000
_cell.angle_alpha   90.00
_cell.angle_beta   90.00
_cell.angle_gamma   90.00
#
_symmetry.space_group_name_H-M   'P 1'
#
loop_
_entity.id
_entity.type
_entity.pdbx_description
1 polymer ?
#
loop_
_entity_poly.entity_id
_entity_poly.type
_entity_poly.pdbx_seq_one_letter_code
_entity_poly.pdbx_strand_id
1 'polypeptide(L)'
;MELLKRVRPMDYLLTGALVVVAMLIGLENVNAKSADDVAHVIESHSTWIIPVFVLAVLPVLLRRSAIVAAIWASAAVVGASVLMFGWIVRCGFGLPLSFVLAYSLGRFAKNRSELGAGLLGLVALQVAVLIRDSATDGAGIMVATVPIAIVLTAVGLFVHNRTRTVAAPVQPQAERVHA
;
A
#
# COMPACT_ATOMS: atom_id res chain seq x y z
N MET A 1 22.36 2.71 7.92
CA MET A 1 21.54 3.43 8.93
C MET A 1 20.98 4.78 8.43
N GLU A 2 21.38 5.29 7.26
CA GLU A 2 20.85 6.53 6.66
C GLU A 2 19.36 6.43 6.24
N LEU A 3 18.89 5.25 5.83
CA LEU A 3 17.50 5.03 5.38
C LEU A 3 16.46 5.22 6.50
N LEU A 4 16.75 4.76 7.73
CA LEU A 4 15.82 4.94 8.86
C LEU A 4 15.73 6.39 9.35
N LYS A 5 16.81 7.19 9.21
CA LYS A 5 16.81 8.61 9.63
C LYS A 5 15.79 9.47 8.88
N ARG A 6 15.29 9.00 7.74
CA ARG A 6 14.33 9.73 6.90
C ARG A 6 12.87 9.38 7.18
N VAL A 7 12.61 8.42 8.06
CA VAL A 7 11.26 7.96 8.42
C VAL A 7 10.69 8.93 9.46
N ARG A 8 9.51 9.52 9.19
CA ARG A 8 8.87 10.41 10.15
C ARG A 8 8.10 9.60 11.21
N PRO A 9 7.89 10.14 12.43
CA PRO A 9 7.11 9.46 13.49
C PRO A 9 5.71 9.03 13.01
N MET A 10 5.07 9.83 12.16
CA MET A 10 3.77 9.50 11.56
C MET A 10 3.80 8.24 10.68
N ASP A 11 4.93 7.94 10.03
CA ASP A 11 5.05 6.74 9.19
C ASP A 11 5.10 5.47 10.06
N TYR A 12 5.73 5.54 11.24
CA TYR A 12 5.71 4.45 12.21
C TYR A 12 4.31 4.16 12.72
N LEU A 13 3.51 5.20 13.00
CA LEU A 13 2.11 5.03 13.43
C LEU A 13 1.27 4.36 12.34
N LEU A 14 1.40 4.82 11.08
CA LEU A 14 0.68 4.25 9.95
C LEU A 14 1.07 2.80 9.69
N THR A 15 2.38 2.50 9.64
CA THR A 15 2.88 1.13 9.49
C THR A 15 2.45 0.27 10.67
N GLY A 16 2.54 0.78 11.90
CA GLY A 16 2.09 0.08 13.10
C GLY A 16 0.61 -0.30 13.04
N ALA A 17 -0.26 0.63 12.64
CA ALA A 17 -1.68 0.36 12.45
C ALA A 17 -1.93 -0.71 11.38
N LEU A 18 -1.24 -0.64 10.23
CA LEU A 18 -1.34 -1.64 9.18
C LEU A 18 -0.80 -3.02 9.62
N VAL A 19 0.25 -3.05 10.45
CA VAL A 19 0.79 -4.28 11.03
C VAL A 19 -0.22 -4.91 11.98
N VAL A 20 -0.89 -4.12 12.82
CA VAL A 20 -1.95 -4.63 13.71
C VAL A 20 -3.08 -5.23 12.89
N VAL A 21 -3.56 -4.53 11.85
CA VAL A 21 -4.59 -5.07 10.94
C VAL A 21 -4.11 -6.37 10.28
N ALA A 22 -2.89 -6.40 9.75
CA ALA A 22 -2.30 -7.59 9.14
C ALA A 22 -2.23 -8.78 10.11
N MET A 23 -1.86 -8.55 11.38
CA MET A 23 -1.83 -9.58 12.41
C MET A 23 -3.23 -10.09 12.75
N LEU A 24 -4.22 -9.20 12.91
CA LEU A 24 -5.59 -9.57 13.22
C LEU A 24 -6.20 -10.44 12.10
N ILE A 25 -6.06 -10.01 10.85
CA ILE A 25 -6.54 -10.80 9.71
C ILE A 25 -5.77 -12.12 9.58
N GLY A 26 -4.46 -12.14 9.87
CA GLY A 26 -3.68 -13.37 9.92
C GLY A 26 -4.18 -14.35 10.99
N LEU A 27 -4.53 -13.84 12.18
CA LEU A 27 -5.10 -14.64 13.27
C LEU A 27 -6.49 -15.18 12.92
N GLU A 28 -7.32 -14.40 12.23
CA GLU A 28 -8.62 -14.86 11.75
C GLU A 28 -8.46 -16.03 10.77
N ASN A 29 -7.53 -15.96 9.82
CA ASN A 29 -7.25 -17.07 8.89
C ASN A 29 -6.76 -18.34 9.61
N VAL A 30 -5.88 -18.19 10.60
CA VAL A 30 -5.36 -19.33 11.38
C VAL A 30 -6.48 -20.00 12.20
N ASN A 31 -7.41 -19.22 12.74
CA ASN A 31 -8.47 -19.71 13.61
C ASN A 31 -9.80 -20.00 12.90
N ALA A 32 -9.92 -19.66 11.62
CA ALA A 32 -11.11 -19.89 10.83
C ALA A 32 -11.49 -21.38 10.84
N LYS A 33 -12.78 -21.66 10.94
CA LYS A 33 -13.30 -23.02 10.83
C LYS A 33 -13.70 -23.27 9.39
N SER A 34 -13.56 -24.52 8.94
CA SER A 34 -13.81 -24.93 7.55
C SER A 34 -15.26 -24.73 7.06
N ALA A 35 -16.18 -24.29 7.94
CA ALA A 35 -17.59 -24.03 7.68
C ALA A 35 -17.97 -22.54 7.80
N ASP A 36 -16.99 -21.64 7.85
CA ASP A 36 -17.25 -20.20 7.90
C ASP A 36 -17.83 -19.70 6.56
N ASP A 37 -18.69 -18.67 6.63
CA ASP A 37 -19.50 -18.12 5.52
C ASP A 37 -18.65 -17.26 4.57
N VAL A 38 -17.68 -17.89 3.90
CA VAL A 38 -16.77 -17.28 2.93
C VAL A 38 -17.07 -17.79 1.52
N ALA A 39 -16.82 -16.95 0.51
CA ALA A 39 -17.07 -17.29 -0.89
C ALA A 39 -16.30 -18.54 -1.36
N HIS A 40 -15.09 -18.74 -0.80
CA HIS A 40 -14.28 -19.95 -1.01
C HIS A 40 -13.72 -20.44 0.32
N VAL A 41 -13.75 -21.77 0.53
CA VAL A 41 -13.20 -22.40 1.73
C VAL A 41 -11.72 -22.05 1.90
N ILE A 42 -11.34 -21.70 3.14
CA ILE A 42 -9.96 -21.39 3.49
C ILE A 42 -9.11 -22.67 3.43
N GLU A 43 -8.08 -22.66 2.60
CA GLU A 43 -7.22 -23.83 2.34
C GLU A 43 -6.05 -23.96 3.33
N SER A 44 -5.66 -22.87 3.99
CA SER A 44 -4.50 -22.85 4.87
C SER A 44 -4.76 -22.13 6.19
N HIS A 45 -4.41 -22.81 7.28
CA HIS A 45 -4.48 -22.31 8.66
C HIS A 45 -3.09 -22.17 9.30
N SER A 46 -2.05 -22.04 8.47
CA SER A 46 -0.67 -21.99 8.95
C SER A 46 -0.38 -20.70 9.72
N THR A 47 0.24 -20.80 10.89
CA THR A 47 0.67 -19.63 11.69
C THR A 47 1.68 -18.75 10.97
N TRP A 48 2.32 -19.26 9.91
CA TRP A 48 3.21 -18.50 9.02
C TRP A 48 2.51 -17.41 8.20
N ILE A 49 1.17 -17.41 8.13
CA ILE A 49 0.41 -16.34 7.47
C ILE A 49 0.69 -14.99 8.14
N ILE A 50 0.75 -14.96 9.48
CA ILE A 50 0.95 -13.73 10.27
C ILE A 50 2.27 -13.03 9.91
N PRO A 51 3.46 -13.66 10.03
CA PRO A 51 4.71 -12.99 9.69
C PRO A 51 4.79 -12.61 8.21
N VAL A 52 4.20 -13.37 7.29
CA VAL A 52 4.16 -13.00 5.86
C VAL A 52 3.34 -11.74 5.63
N PHE A 53 2.18 -11.60 6.27
CA PHE A 53 1.36 -10.39 6.15
C PHE A 53 2.06 -9.16 6.75
N VAL A 54 2.73 -9.33 7.90
CA VAL A 54 3.55 -8.27 8.48
C VAL A 54 4.67 -7.85 7.52
N LEU A 55 5.39 -8.81 6.94
CA LEU A 55 6.45 -8.55 5.94
C LEU A 55 5.92 -7.79 4.72
N ALA A 56 4.68 -8.04 4.28
CA ALA A 56 4.07 -7.32 3.17
C ALA A 56 3.82 -5.84 3.48
N VAL A 57 3.65 -5.47 4.75
CA VAL A 57 3.38 -4.10 5.21
C VAL A 57 4.66 -3.29 5.46
N LEU A 58 5.76 -3.94 5.85
CA LEU A 58 7.03 -3.26 6.16
C LEU A 58 7.54 -2.29 5.07
N PRO A 59 7.41 -2.58 3.76
CA PRO A 59 7.85 -1.67 2.71
C PRO A 59 7.19 -0.28 2.77
N VAL A 60 6.05 -0.12 3.46
CA VAL A 60 5.40 1.18 3.70
C VAL A 60 6.33 2.18 4.39
N LEU A 61 7.28 1.72 5.21
CA LEU A 61 8.28 2.61 5.83
C LEU A 61 9.17 3.31 4.80
N LEU A 62 9.35 2.69 3.63
CA LEU A 62 10.18 3.21 2.53
C LEU A 62 9.39 4.11 1.58
N ARG A 63 8.10 4.39 1.86
CA ARG A 63 7.19 5.14 0.96
C ARG A 63 7.67 6.53 0.56
N ARG A 64 8.50 7.17 1.38
CA ARG A 64 9.02 8.53 1.11
C ARG A 64 10.31 8.54 0.27
N SER A 65 11.11 7.48 0.34
CA SER A 65 12.39 7.39 -0.35
C SER A 65 12.29 6.61 -1.66
N ALA A 66 11.47 5.55 -1.68
CA ALA A 66 11.38 4.60 -2.79
C ALA A 66 9.97 3.99 -2.89
N ILE A 67 8.96 4.80 -3.24
CA ILE A 67 7.55 4.35 -3.29
C ILE A 67 7.31 3.22 -4.29
N VAL A 68 7.96 3.27 -5.46
CA VAL A 68 7.83 2.21 -6.47
C VAL A 68 8.38 0.89 -5.94
N ALA A 69 9.56 0.93 -5.31
CA ALA A 69 10.13 -0.26 -4.68
C ALA A 69 9.26 -0.79 -3.54
N ALA A 70 8.67 0.11 -2.74
CA ALA A 70 7.75 -0.28 -1.67
C ALA A 70 6.52 -1.04 -2.21
N ILE A 71 5.89 -0.50 -3.26
CA ILE A 71 4.74 -1.13 -3.92
C ILE A 71 5.10 -2.51 -4.46
N TRP A 72 6.20 -2.61 -5.23
CA TRP A 72 6.63 -3.87 -5.82
C TRP A 72 7.07 -4.89 -4.77
N ALA A 73 7.72 -4.47 -3.68
CA ALA A 73 8.06 -5.35 -2.58
C ALA A 73 6.80 -5.90 -1.89
N SER A 74 5.83 -5.03 -1.57
CA SER A 74 4.54 -5.47 -1.02
C SER A 74 3.81 -6.41 -1.98
N ALA A 75 3.76 -6.08 -3.27
CA ALA A 75 3.13 -6.92 -4.30
C ALA A 75 3.80 -8.30 -4.40
N ALA A 76 5.13 -8.35 -4.36
CA ALA A 76 5.89 -9.60 -4.41
C ALA A 76 5.62 -10.48 -3.17
N VAL A 77 5.59 -9.90 -1.97
CA VAL A 77 5.31 -10.67 -0.74
C VAL A 77 3.86 -11.17 -0.74
N VAL A 78 2.89 -10.34 -1.12
CA VAL A 78 1.49 -10.78 -1.24
C VAL A 78 1.35 -11.85 -2.32
N GLY A 79 1.99 -11.69 -3.47
CA GLY A 79 2.01 -12.69 -4.54
C GLY A 79 2.61 -14.03 -4.09
N ALA A 80 3.71 -13.99 -3.33
CA ALA A 80 4.28 -15.19 -2.73
C ALA A 80 3.30 -15.87 -1.75
N SER A 81 2.53 -15.08 -0.99
CA SER A 81 1.49 -15.61 -0.10
C SER A 81 0.37 -16.35 -0.85
N VAL A 82 0.10 -15.98 -2.11
CA VAL A 82 -0.88 -16.68 -2.97
C VAL A 82 -0.39 -18.10 -3.29
N LEU A 83 0.89 -18.22 -3.63
CA LEU A 83 1.51 -19.50 -3.97
C LEU A 83 1.68 -20.40 -2.74
N MET A 84 1.95 -19.80 -1.56
CA MET A 84 2.21 -20.56 -0.32
C MET A 84 0.94 -21.03 0.38
N PHE A 85 -0.12 -20.23 0.40
CA PHE A 85 -1.29 -20.46 1.27
C PHE A 85 -2.60 -20.70 0.52
N GLY A 86 -2.64 -20.55 -0.81
CA GLY A 86 -3.84 -20.83 -1.58
C GLY A 86 -4.99 -19.85 -1.29
N TRP A 87 -6.20 -20.36 -1.08
CA TRP A 87 -7.37 -19.54 -0.73
C TRP A 87 -7.36 -19.17 0.76
N ILE A 88 -7.17 -17.88 1.05
CA ILE A 88 -7.22 -17.28 2.40
C ILE A 88 -7.81 -15.87 2.28
N VAL A 89 -8.27 -15.30 3.40
CA VAL A 89 -8.75 -13.91 3.47
C VAL A 89 -7.55 -12.95 3.50
N ARG A 90 -7.38 -12.17 2.43
CA ARG A 90 -6.30 -11.18 2.25
C ARG A 90 -6.84 -9.76 2.17
N CYS A 91 -8.07 -9.59 1.69
CA CYS A 91 -8.67 -8.29 1.41
C CYS A 91 -8.68 -7.36 2.65
N GLY A 92 -8.85 -7.92 3.85
CA GLY A 92 -8.90 -7.18 5.12
C GLY A 92 -7.63 -6.40 5.46
N PHE A 93 -6.45 -6.84 5.01
CA PHE A 93 -5.20 -6.08 5.17
C PHE A 93 -4.65 -5.55 3.84
N GLY A 94 -4.83 -6.32 2.75
CA GLY A 94 -4.31 -6.02 1.43
C GLY A 94 -4.96 -4.79 0.80
N LEU A 95 -6.28 -4.60 0.96
CA LEU A 95 -6.97 -3.42 0.44
C LEU A 95 -6.55 -2.13 1.16
N PRO A 96 -6.58 -2.04 2.50
CA PRO A 96 -6.05 -0.89 3.22
C PRO A 96 -4.59 -0.56 2.85
N LEU A 97 -3.74 -1.59 2.73
CA LEU A 97 -2.35 -1.43 2.30
C LEU A 97 -2.27 -0.81 0.90
N SER A 98 -3.04 -1.33 -0.06
CA SER A 98 -3.08 -0.82 -1.43
C SER A 98 -3.54 0.64 -1.51
N PHE A 99 -4.53 1.02 -0.69
CA PHE A 99 -5.06 2.38 -0.62
C PHE A 99 -4.03 3.36 -0.04
N VAL A 100 -3.34 2.96 1.03
CA VAL A 100 -2.24 3.74 1.61
C VAL A 100 -1.12 3.95 0.59
N LEU A 101 -0.77 2.91 -0.15
CA LEU A 101 0.27 2.98 -1.19
C LEU A 101 -0.18 3.81 -2.39
N ALA A 102 -1.45 3.75 -2.78
CA ALA A 102 -2.02 4.57 -3.87
C ALA A 102 -1.93 6.06 -3.56
N TYR A 103 -2.38 6.47 -2.36
CA TYR A 103 -2.21 7.84 -1.90
C TYR A 103 -0.73 8.24 -1.85
N SER A 104 0.12 7.37 -1.31
CA SER A 104 1.56 7.63 -1.18
C SER A 104 2.26 7.76 -2.53
N LEU A 105 1.83 7.00 -3.55
CA LEU A 105 2.32 7.09 -4.92
C LEU A 105 2.07 8.47 -5.50
N GLY A 106 0.81 8.94 -5.46
CA GLY A 106 0.47 10.28 -5.93
C GLY A 106 1.23 11.38 -5.17
N ARG A 107 1.50 11.17 -3.88
CA ARG A 107 2.16 12.15 -3.03
C ARG A 107 3.67 12.22 -3.23
N PHE A 108 4.34 11.11 -3.54
CA PHE A 108 5.81 10.99 -3.47
C PHE A 108 6.49 10.58 -4.79
N ALA A 109 5.75 10.20 -5.83
CA ALA A 109 6.34 9.95 -7.15
C ALA A 109 7.06 11.22 -7.67
N LYS A 110 8.28 11.04 -8.20
CA LYS A 110 9.13 12.15 -8.64
C LYS A 110 8.92 12.51 -10.11
N ASN A 111 8.61 11.52 -10.94
CA ASN A 111 8.47 11.65 -12.38
C ASN A 111 7.32 10.77 -12.91
N ARG A 112 6.97 10.95 -14.20
CA ARG A 112 5.86 10.20 -14.83
C ARG A 112 6.15 8.71 -14.98
N SER A 113 7.43 8.33 -15.13
CA SER A 113 7.83 6.92 -15.22
C SER A 113 7.65 6.19 -13.90
N GLU A 114 8.02 6.80 -12.76
CA GLU A 114 7.73 6.27 -11.42
C GLU A 114 6.23 6.17 -11.17
N LEU A 115 5.45 7.16 -11.62
CA LEU A 115 3.99 7.10 -11.51
C LEU A 115 3.41 5.92 -12.30
N GLY A 116 3.84 5.73 -13.55
CA GLY A 116 3.41 4.59 -14.38
C GLY A 116 3.81 3.24 -13.77
N ALA A 117 5.07 3.10 -13.36
CA ALA A 117 5.57 1.88 -12.73
C ALA A 117 4.89 1.57 -11.38
N GLY A 118 4.57 2.61 -10.61
CA GLY A 118 3.84 2.48 -9.36
C GLY A 118 2.37 2.13 -9.56
N LEU A 119 1.70 2.70 -10.57
CA LEU A 119 0.33 2.34 -10.92
C LEU A 119 0.24 0.89 -11.37
N LEU A 120 1.18 0.44 -12.21
CA LEU A 120 1.30 -0.96 -12.60
C LEU A 120 1.51 -1.85 -11.38
N GLY A 121 2.40 -1.46 -10.47
CA GLY A 121 2.63 -2.18 -9.21
C GLY A 121 1.39 -2.22 -8.29
N LEU A 122 0.58 -1.16 -8.26
CA LEU A 122 -0.67 -1.12 -7.48
C LEU A 122 -1.73 -2.05 -8.06
N VAL A 123 -1.84 -2.12 -9.39
CA VAL A 123 -2.71 -3.09 -10.05
C VAL A 123 -2.22 -4.50 -9.74
N ALA A 124 -0.92 -4.77 -9.86
CA ALA A 124 -0.34 -6.07 -9.51
C ALA A 124 -0.60 -6.45 -8.05
N LEU A 125 -0.47 -5.51 -7.11
CA LEU A 125 -0.79 -5.71 -5.71
C LEU A 125 -2.28 -6.06 -5.51
N GLN A 126 -3.20 -5.30 -6.12
CA GLN A 126 -4.64 -5.59 -6.01
C GLN A 126 -5.00 -6.95 -6.61
N VAL A 127 -4.40 -7.32 -7.75
CA VAL A 127 -4.54 -8.66 -8.34
C VAL A 127 -4.05 -9.72 -7.35
N ALA A 128 -2.86 -9.55 -6.79
CA ALA A 128 -2.31 -10.51 -5.83
C ALA A 128 -3.17 -10.65 -4.56
N VAL A 129 -3.82 -9.56 -4.12
CA VAL A 129 -4.76 -9.60 -2.99
C VAL A 129 -6.03 -10.37 -3.35
N LEU A 130 -6.62 -10.12 -4.52
CA LEU A 130 -7.98 -10.56 -4.85
C LEU A 130 -8.06 -11.90 -5.61
N ILE A 131 -7.00 -12.34 -6.29
CA ILE A 131 -7.06 -13.51 -7.19
C ILE A 131 -7.42 -14.84 -6.48
N ARG A 132 -7.07 -14.98 -5.19
CA ARG A 132 -7.40 -16.13 -4.36
C ARG A 132 -7.92 -15.71 -2.99
N ASP A 133 -8.66 -14.62 -2.94
CA ASP A 133 -9.25 -14.14 -1.70
C ASP A 133 -10.49 -14.97 -1.35
N SER A 134 -10.55 -15.52 -0.15
CA SER A 134 -11.70 -16.33 0.28
C SER A 134 -12.95 -15.50 0.58
N ALA A 135 -12.77 -14.24 1.01
CA ALA A 135 -13.87 -13.38 1.41
C ALA A 135 -14.58 -12.70 0.22
N THR A 136 -13.98 -12.73 -0.97
CA THR A 136 -14.47 -12.00 -2.14
C THR A 136 -14.41 -12.89 -3.37
N ASP A 137 -15.37 -12.77 -4.28
CA ASP A 137 -15.37 -13.52 -5.55
C ASP A 137 -14.38 -12.93 -6.59
N GLY A 138 -13.24 -12.42 -6.09
CA GLY A 138 -12.11 -11.84 -6.83
C GLY A 138 -12.43 -10.65 -7.73
N ALA A 139 -13.07 -10.91 -8.87
CA ALA A 139 -13.26 -9.96 -9.97
C ALA A 139 -14.28 -8.86 -9.66
N GLY A 140 -15.35 -9.18 -8.90
CA GLY A 140 -16.41 -8.22 -8.60
C GLY A 140 -15.91 -7.01 -7.80
N ILE A 141 -14.99 -7.23 -6.86
CA ILE A 141 -14.47 -6.17 -5.99
C ILE A 141 -13.40 -5.31 -6.66
N MET A 142 -12.67 -5.82 -7.67
CA MET A 142 -11.74 -4.99 -8.45
C MET A 142 -12.40 -3.78 -9.09
N VAL A 143 -13.64 -3.96 -9.57
CA VAL A 143 -14.42 -2.87 -10.18
C VAL A 143 -14.64 -1.72 -9.20
N ALA A 144 -14.71 -2.00 -7.90
CA ALA A 144 -14.82 -0.99 -6.86
C ALA A 144 -13.44 -0.47 -6.39
N THR A 145 -12.44 -1.33 -6.22
CA THR A 145 -11.16 -0.94 -5.62
C THR A 145 -10.27 -0.13 -6.55
N VAL A 146 -10.32 -0.39 -7.87
CA VAL A 146 -9.54 0.36 -8.86
C VAL A 146 -9.92 1.85 -8.89
N PRO A 147 -11.21 2.24 -9.00
CA PRO A 147 -11.62 3.64 -8.89
C PRO A 147 -11.17 4.29 -7.59
N ILE A 148 -11.28 3.59 -6.46
CA ILE A 148 -10.85 4.11 -5.15
C ILE A 148 -9.34 4.40 -5.17
N ALA A 149 -8.53 3.47 -5.69
CA ALA A 149 -7.09 3.67 -5.80
C ALA A 149 -6.73 4.85 -6.72
N ILE A 150 -7.46 5.05 -7.82
CA ILE A 150 -7.29 6.21 -8.71
C ILE A 150 -7.60 7.51 -7.97
N VAL A 151 -8.73 7.58 -7.26
CA VAL A 151 -9.13 8.75 -6.47
C VAL A 151 -8.06 9.07 -5.43
N LEU A 152 -7.60 8.08 -4.67
CA LEU A 152 -6.56 8.27 -3.65
C LEU A 152 -5.24 8.74 -4.25
N THR A 153 -4.85 8.20 -5.40
CA THR A 153 -3.66 8.65 -6.13
C THR A 153 -3.82 10.11 -6.59
N ALA A 154 -4.99 10.49 -7.10
CA ALA A 154 -5.29 11.86 -7.50
C ALA A 154 -5.27 12.83 -6.31
N VAL A 155 -5.81 12.43 -5.15
CA VAL A 155 -5.72 13.21 -3.91
C VAL A 155 -4.26 13.38 -3.48
N GLY A 156 -3.44 12.32 -3.58
CA GLY A 156 -2.00 12.40 -3.31
C GLY A 156 -1.28 13.42 -4.21
N LEU A 157 -1.57 13.40 -5.51
CA LEU A 157 -1.04 14.36 -6.50
C LEU A 157 -1.50 15.79 -6.20
N PHE A 158 -2.76 15.97 -5.84
CA PHE A 158 -3.31 17.29 -5.47
C PHE A 158 -2.59 17.88 -4.25
N VAL A 159 -2.42 17.08 -3.20
CA VAL A 159 -1.67 17.51 -2.00
C VAL A 159 -0.21 17.80 -2.34
N HIS A 160 0.42 16.99 -3.21
CA HIS A 160 1.78 17.23 -3.66
C HIS A 160 1.94 18.60 -4.31
N ASN A 161 1.06 18.91 -5.28
CA ASN A 161 1.08 20.17 -6.01
C ASN A 161 0.89 21.38 -5.09
N ARG A 162 -0.05 21.30 -4.13
CA ARG A 162 -0.30 22.38 -3.15
C ARG A 162 0.91 22.67 -2.27
N THR A 163 1.60 21.63 -1.80
CA THR A 163 2.78 21.84 -0.93
C THR A 163 4.00 22.39 -1.65
N ARG A 164 4.12 22.19 -2.97
CA ARG A 164 5.19 22.79 -3.78
C ARG A 164 4.97 24.27 -4.05
N THR A 165 3.72 24.70 -4.23
CA THR A 165 3.40 26.11 -4.53
C THR A 165 3.68 27.02 -3.33
N VAL A 166 3.45 26.55 -2.10
CA VAL A 166 3.67 27.32 -0.87
C VAL A 166 5.17 27.48 -0.53
N ALA A 167 6.03 26.60 -1.02
CA ALA A 167 7.47 26.60 -0.75
C ALA A 167 8.30 27.41 -1.76
N ALA A 168 7.67 28.09 -2.73
CA ALA A 168 8.39 28.98 -3.63
C ALA A 168 8.99 30.15 -2.82
N PRO A 169 10.32 30.33 -2.79
CA PRO A 169 10.92 31.42 -2.04
C PRO A 169 10.42 32.74 -2.61
N VAL A 170 9.90 33.61 -1.74
CA VAL A 170 9.76 35.03 -2.03
C VAL A 170 11.15 35.50 -2.45
N GLN A 171 11.36 35.72 -3.75
CA GLN A 171 12.60 36.32 -4.20
C GLN A 171 12.71 37.68 -3.50
N PRO A 172 13.84 37.98 -2.82
CA PRO A 172 14.08 39.33 -2.35
C PRO A 172 13.98 40.22 -3.59
N GLN A 173 13.01 41.14 -3.60
CA GLN A 173 12.98 42.20 -4.60
C GLN A 173 14.35 42.87 -4.52
N ALA A 174 15.17 42.67 -5.55
CA ALA A 174 16.41 43.39 -5.70
C ALA A 174 16.05 44.88 -5.71
N GLU A 175 16.31 45.53 -4.58
CA GLU A 175 16.25 46.96 -4.39
C GLU A 175 17.11 47.59 -5.49
N ARG A 176 16.44 48.18 -6.49
CA ARG A 176 17.11 49.02 -7.49
C ARG A 176 17.61 50.26 -6.77
N VAL A 177 18.80 50.16 -6.19
CA VAL A 177 19.58 51.34 -5.80
C VAL A 177 20.12 51.93 -7.09
N HIS A 178 19.39 52.93 -7.61
CA HIS A 178 19.93 53.88 -8.57
C HIS A 178 20.95 54.76 -7.82
N ALA A 179 22.20 54.68 -8.25
CA ALA A 179 23.25 55.66 -7.95
C ALA A 179 23.89 56.06 -9.28
#